data_AF-A0A9Q0T3H1-F1
#
_entry.id   AF-A0A9Q0T3H1-F1
#
_cell.length_a   1.000
_cell.length_b   1.000
_cell.length_c   1.000
_cell.angle_alpha   90.00
_cell.angle_beta   90.00
_cell.angle_gamma   90.00
#
_symmetry.space_group_name_H-M   'P 1'
#
loop_
_entity.id
_entity.type
_entity.pdbx_description
1 polymer ?
#
loop_
_entity_poly.entity_id
_entity_poly.type
_entity_poly.pdbx_seq_one_letter_code
_entity_poly.pdbx_strand_id
1 'polypeptide(L)'
;MNLHERSLSVLACQYVDEVIIGAPWEISKDMITTFNISSVVHGSIAENDDFQEERDNPYAVPISMGIFKVLDSPLDITTTTIIRRIVSNHEAYQKRNQKKGESEKRYYEDKTYVSGD
;
A
#
# COMPACT_ATOMS: atom_id res chain seq x y z
N MET A 1 -6.92 2.24 -5.31
CA MET A 1 -6.96 1.11 -6.25
C MET A 1 -8.25 0.36 -6.02
N ASN A 2 -9.08 0.17 -7.04
CA ASN A 2 -10.33 -0.59 -6.94
C ASN A 2 -10.04 -2.11 -6.97
N LEU A 3 -11.08 -2.95 -6.80
CA LEU A 3 -10.91 -4.42 -6.78
C LEU A 3 -10.28 -4.96 -8.06
N HIS A 4 -10.75 -4.53 -9.24
CA HIS A 4 -10.26 -5.02 -10.53
C HIS A 4 -8.80 -4.64 -10.79
N GLU A 5 -8.43 -3.40 -10.47
CA GLU A 5 -7.04 -2.94 -10.58
C GLU A 5 -6.10 -3.74 -9.67
N ARG A 6 -6.54 -4.06 -8.45
CA ARG A 6 -5.76 -4.93 -7.53
C ARG A 6 -5.59 -6.33 -8.10
N SER A 7 -6.67 -6.94 -8.58
CA SER A 7 -6.62 -8.28 -9.17
C SER A 7 -5.68 -8.34 -10.39
N LEU A 8 -5.75 -7.35 -11.29
CA LEU A 8 -4.85 -7.27 -12.45
C LEU A 8 -3.38 -7.06 -12.03
N SER A 9 -3.14 -6.30 -10.98
CA SER A 9 -1.77 -6.10 -10.46
C SER A 9 -1.17 -7.39 -9.90
N VAL A 10 -1.97 -8.19 -9.19
CA VAL A 10 -1.52 -9.50 -8.65
C VAL A 10 -1.27 -10.50 -9.79
N LEU A 11 -2.11 -10.51 -10.83
CA LEU A 11 -1.91 -11.35 -12.02
C LEU A 11 -0.63 -11.01 -12.79
N ALA A 12 -0.11 -9.78 -12.67
CA ALA A 12 1.15 -9.38 -13.29
C ALA A 12 2.39 -9.78 -12.45
N CYS A 13 2.20 -10.36 -11.26
CA CYS A 13 3.29 -10.80 -10.41
C CYS A 13 3.92 -12.09 -10.94
N GLN A 14 5.25 -12.11 -11.07
CA GLN A 14 6.01 -13.27 -11.58
C GLN A 14 5.74 -14.58 -10.82
N TYR A 15 5.43 -14.50 -9.53
CA TYR A 15 5.26 -15.66 -8.65
C TYR A 15 3.81 -16.14 -8.56
N VAL A 16 2.88 -15.53 -9.29
CA VAL A 16 1.45 -15.83 -9.20
C VAL A 16 1.02 -16.64 -10.42
N ASP A 17 0.48 -17.82 -10.18
CA ASP A 17 -0.13 -18.66 -11.22
C ASP A 17 -1.63 -18.36 -11.40
N GLU A 18 -2.36 -18.20 -10.29
CA GLU A 18 -3.82 -18.01 -10.26
C GLU A 18 -4.25 -16.96 -9.24
N VAL A 19 -5.36 -16.27 -9.51
CA VAL A 19 -5.94 -15.25 -8.61
C VAL A 19 -7.43 -15.51 -8.38
N ILE A 20 -7.81 -15.65 -7.11
CA ILE A 20 -9.20 -15.77 -6.69
C ILE A 20 -9.77 -14.36 -6.45
N ILE A 21 -10.66 -13.91 -7.34
CA ILE A 21 -11.33 -12.60 -7.22
C ILE A 21 -12.52 -12.73 -6.27
N GLY A 22 -12.62 -11.82 -5.30
CA GLY A 22 -13.69 -11.86 -4.30
C GLY A 22 -13.44 -12.86 -3.19
N ALA A 23 -12.17 -13.15 -2.87
CA ALA A 23 -11.81 -13.95 -1.72
C ALA A 23 -12.45 -13.38 -0.43
N PRO A 24 -13.03 -14.24 0.43
CA PRO A 24 -13.63 -13.82 1.70
C PRO A 24 -12.56 -13.29 2.66
N TRP A 25 -13.00 -12.57 3.69
CA TRP A 25 -12.13 -12.09 4.77
C TRP A 25 -11.52 -13.25 5.56
N GLU A 26 -12.34 -14.22 5.96
CA GLU A 26 -11.92 -15.40 6.72
C GLU A 26 -11.72 -16.59 5.78
N ILE A 27 -10.66 -17.37 6.04
CA ILE A 27 -10.38 -18.58 5.26
C ILE A 27 -11.18 -19.74 5.85
N SER A 28 -12.20 -20.19 5.12
CA SER A 28 -13.04 -21.31 5.53
C SER A 28 -12.43 -22.68 5.16
N LYS A 29 -12.82 -23.73 5.88
CA LYS A 29 -12.44 -25.11 5.55
C LYS A 29 -12.94 -25.55 4.17
N ASP A 30 -14.09 -25.04 3.75
CA ASP A 30 -14.68 -25.30 2.44
C ASP A 30 -13.79 -24.73 1.32
N MET A 31 -13.27 -23.51 1.49
CA MET A 31 -12.31 -22.90 0.55
C MET A 31 -11.03 -23.74 0.45
N ILE A 32 -10.46 -24.15 1.59
CA ILE A 32 -9.25 -24.98 1.64
C ILE A 32 -9.46 -26.29 0.87
N THR A 33 -10.62 -26.92 1.05
CA THR A 33 -10.95 -28.20 0.40
C THR A 33 -11.23 -28.02 -1.10
N THR A 34 -12.01 -27.00 -1.46
CA THR A 34 -12.41 -26.71 -2.85
C THR A 34 -11.22 -26.41 -3.74
N PHE A 35 -10.28 -25.60 -3.25
CA PHE A 35 -9.08 -25.21 -4.00
C PHE A 35 -7.86 -26.12 -3.71
N ASN A 36 -8.05 -27.19 -2.91
CA ASN A 36 -6.99 -28.12 -2.52
C ASN A 36 -5.72 -27.41 -1.98
N ILE A 37 -5.92 -26.48 -1.05
CA ILE A 37 -4.86 -25.63 -0.50
C ILE A 37 -4.02 -26.42 0.50
N SER A 38 -2.70 -26.49 0.27
CA SER A 38 -1.74 -27.21 1.12
C SER A 38 -1.00 -26.32 2.11
N SER A 39 -0.93 -25.01 1.86
CA SER A 39 -0.26 -24.04 2.73
C SER A 39 -0.90 -22.67 2.56
N VAL A 40 -1.06 -21.96 3.67
CA VAL A 40 -1.52 -20.56 3.69
C VAL A 40 -0.36 -19.71 4.22
N VAL A 41 0.03 -18.69 3.47
CA VAL A 41 1.21 -17.87 3.78
C VAL A 41 0.82 -16.41 3.92
N HIS A 42 1.30 -15.77 4.99
CA HIS A 42 1.17 -14.33 5.21
C HIS A 42 2.55 -13.69 5.47
N GLY A 43 2.77 -12.46 5.02
CA GLY A 43 4.02 -11.73 5.25
C GLY A 43 4.12 -11.21 6.69
N SER A 44 5.34 -11.01 7.21
CA SER A 44 5.55 -10.43 8.55
C SER A 44 5.18 -8.95 8.61
N ILE A 45 5.28 -8.24 7.49
CA ILE A 45 4.89 -6.84 7.34
C ILE A 45 3.56 -6.74 6.61
N ALA A 46 2.57 -6.13 7.25
CA ALA A 46 1.23 -5.88 6.74
C ALA A 46 0.75 -4.46 7.10
N GLU A 47 -0.37 -4.01 6.52
CA GLU A 47 -1.00 -2.74 6.93
C GLU A 47 -1.59 -2.83 8.34
N ASN A 48 -2.14 -4.00 8.67
CA ASN A 48 -2.79 -4.30 9.94
C ASN A 48 -2.27 -5.64 10.47
N ASP A 49 -2.17 -5.74 11.79
CA ASP A 49 -1.77 -6.95 12.51
C ASP A 49 -2.97 -7.81 12.94
N ASP A 50 -4.10 -7.73 12.22
CA ASP A 50 -5.35 -8.45 12.54
C ASP A 50 -5.14 -9.98 12.66
N PHE A 51 -4.11 -10.51 11.98
CA PHE A 51 -3.72 -11.93 12.05
C PHE A 51 -3.02 -12.32 13.35
N GLN A 52 -2.65 -11.34 14.19
CA GLN A 52 -2.07 -11.55 15.51
C GLN A 52 -3.13 -11.52 16.61
N GLU A 53 -4.36 -11.08 16.30
CA GLU A 53 -5.45 -11.07 17.26
C GLU A 53 -5.98 -12.50 17.51
N GLU A 54 -6.33 -12.81 18.77
CA GLU A 54 -6.92 -14.11 19.13
C GLU A 54 -8.42 -14.18 18.81
N ARG A 55 -9.11 -13.02 18.81
CA ARG A 55 -10.52 -12.93 18.44
C ARG A 55 -10.61 -12.52 16.98
N ASP A 56 -11.53 -13.15 16.24
CA ASP A 56 -11.81 -12.84 14.83
C ASP A 56 -10.59 -12.97 13.90
N ASN A 57 -9.66 -13.88 14.23
CA ASN A 57 -8.48 -14.14 13.40
C ASN A 57 -8.90 -14.80 12.07
N PRO A 58 -8.64 -14.15 10.91
CA PRO A 58 -9.03 -14.69 9.61
C PRO A 58 -8.31 -16.00 9.23
N TYR A 59 -7.21 -16.32 9.93
CA TYR A 59 -6.40 -17.51 9.73
C TYR A 59 -6.64 -18.61 10.77
N ALA A 60 -7.64 -18.48 11.64
CA ALA A 60 -7.91 -19.46 12.71
C ALA A 60 -8.04 -20.90 12.19
N VAL A 61 -8.73 -21.11 11.06
CA VAL A 61 -8.91 -22.44 10.46
C VAL A 61 -7.57 -22.98 9.91
N PRO A 62 -6.82 -22.27 9.04
CA PRO A 62 -5.48 -22.66 8.62
C PRO A 62 -4.51 -22.96 9.77
N ILE A 63 -4.55 -22.17 10.85
CA ILE A 63 -3.72 -22.37 12.05
C ILE A 63 -4.10 -23.68 12.74
N SER A 64 -5.39 -23.93 12.95
CA SER A 64 -5.88 -25.18 13.56
C SER A 64 -5.52 -26.43 12.76
N MET A 65 -5.38 -26.28 11.43
CA MET A 65 -4.99 -27.34 10.50
C MET A 65 -3.46 -27.49 10.36
N GLY A 66 -2.66 -26.61 10.97
CA GLY A 66 -1.20 -26.65 10.89
C GLY A 66 -0.62 -26.28 9.51
N ILE A 67 -1.40 -25.59 8.67
CA ILE A 67 -0.99 -25.23 7.30
C ILE A 67 -0.65 -23.74 7.14
N PHE A 68 -0.80 -22.94 8.21
CA PHE A 68 -0.47 -21.53 8.22
C PHE A 68 1.04 -21.29 8.44
N LYS A 69 1.63 -20.37 7.67
CA LYS A 69 3.04 -19.98 7.75
C LYS A 69 3.20 -18.47 7.65
N VAL A 70 4.08 -17.91 8.47
CA VAL A 70 4.50 -16.50 8.36
C VAL A 70 5.81 -16.46 7.58
N LEU A 71 5.84 -15.65 6.52
CA LEU A 71 7.02 -15.40 5.71
C LEU A 71 7.62 -14.06 6.11
N ASP A 72 8.94 -14.02 6.32
CA ASP A 72 9.60 -12.77 6.66
C ASP A 72 9.69 -11.84 5.45
N SER A 73 9.15 -10.63 5.61
CA SER A 73 9.20 -9.58 4.59
C SER A 73 10.55 -8.87 4.66
N PRO A 74 11.34 -8.82 3.58
CA PRO A 74 12.68 -8.23 3.60
C PRO A 74 12.67 -6.69 3.73
N LEU A 75 11.52 -6.05 3.55
CA LEU A 75 11.36 -4.59 3.53
C LEU A 75 10.14 -4.19 4.36
N ASP A 76 10.28 -3.11 5.12
CA ASP A 76 9.22 -2.50 5.92
C ASP A 76 8.43 -1.44 5.12
N ILE A 77 8.04 -1.78 3.88
CA ILE A 77 7.32 -0.86 3.00
C ILE A 77 5.86 -1.28 2.91
N THR A 78 4.98 -0.36 3.34
CA THR A 78 3.53 -0.50 3.27
C THR A 78 2.91 0.54 2.33
N THR A 79 1.68 0.29 1.89
CA THR A 79 0.81 1.22 1.16
C THR A 79 0.67 2.53 1.92
N THR A 80 0.45 2.47 3.24
CA THR A 80 0.39 3.67 4.09
C THR A 80 1.70 4.47 4.03
N THR A 81 2.85 3.78 4.05
CA THR A 81 4.16 4.43 3.91
C THR A 81 4.32 5.13 2.55
N ILE A 82 3.87 4.50 1.46
CA ILE A 82 3.90 5.10 0.12
C ILE A 82 2.99 6.34 0.05
N ILE A 83 1.77 6.25 0.58
CA ILE A 83 0.83 7.38 0.63
C ILE A 83 1.46 8.56 1.37
N ARG A 84 2.03 8.33 2.55
CA ARG A 84 2.69 9.38 3.34
C ARG A 84 3.84 10.04 2.59
N ARG A 85 4.65 9.28 1.85
CA ARG A 85 5.74 9.81 1.02
C ARG A 85 5.21 10.74 -0.09
N ILE A 86 4.13 10.34 -0.77
CA ILE A 86 3.52 11.14 -1.84
C ILE A 86 2.97 12.45 -1.29
N VAL A 87 2.21 12.39 -0.19
CA VAL A 87 1.62 13.58 0.45
C VAL A 87 2.71 14.54 0.92
N SER A 88 3.74 14.05 1.61
CA SER A 88 4.85 14.88 2.09
C SER A 88 5.58 15.58 0.93
N ASN A 89 5.85 14.86 -0.17
CA ASN A 89 6.47 15.44 -1.36
C ASN A 89 5.58 16.50 -2.02
N HIS A 90 4.27 16.27 -2.05
CA HIS A 90 3.30 17.21 -2.60
C HIS A 90 3.26 18.51 -1.78
N GLU A 91 3.23 18.43 -0.45
CA GLU A 91 3.29 19.60 0.43
C GLU A 91 4.59 20.40 0.26
N ALA A 92 5.73 19.71 0.18
CA ALA A 92 7.02 20.35 -0.04
C ALA A 92 7.07 21.08 -1.40
N TYR A 93 6.51 20.46 -2.45
CA TYR A 93 6.36 21.07 -3.77
C TYR A 93 5.50 22.33 -3.71
N GLN A 94 4.33 22.26 -3.08
CA GLN A 94 3.41 23.40 -2.96
C GLN A 94 4.06 24.58 -2.22
N LYS A 95 4.69 24.33 -1.06
CA LYS A 95 5.38 25.38 -0.27
C LYS A 95 6.48 26.08 -1.06
N ARG A 96 7.26 25.32 -1.83
CA ARG A 96 8.32 25.89 -2.69
C ARG A 96 7.73 26.77 -3.79
N ASN A 97 6.66 26.33 -4.43
CA ASN A 97 6.01 27.10 -5.49
C ASN A 97 5.34 28.36 -4.96
N GLN A 98 4.70 28.29 -3.78
CA GLN A 98 4.13 29.46 -3.12
C GLN A 98 5.21 30.50 -2.83
N LYS A 99 6.32 30.10 -2.20
CA LYS A 99 7.45 31.00 -1.93
C LYS A 99 8.02 31.63 -3.21
N LYS A 100 8.10 30.85 -4.29
CA LYS A 100 8.54 31.36 -5.60
C LYS A 100 7.55 32.39 -6.15
N GLY A 101 6.26 32.11 -6.10
CA GLY A 101 5.20 33.03 -6.53
C GLY A 101 5.16 34.33 -5.72
N GLU A 102 5.34 34.25 -4.40
CA GLU A 102 5.46 35.43 -3.53
C GLU A 102 6.71 36.27 -3.88
N SER A 103 7.84 35.61 -4.14
CA SER A 103 9.07 36.28 -4.58
C SER A 103 8.93 36.95 -5.94
N GLU A 104 8.26 36.29 -6.89
CA GLU A 104 7.99 36.86 -8.22
C GLU A 104 7.03 38.05 -8.14
N LYS A 105 5.96 37.94 -7.35
CA LYS A 105 5.02 39.03 -7.11
C LYS A 105 5.73 40.25 -6.52
N ARG A 106 6.54 40.04 -5.48
CA ARG A 106 7.36 41.10 -4.88
C ARG A 106 8.32 41.72 -5.88
N TYR A 107 8.97 40.91 -6.72
CA TYR A 107 9.87 41.43 -7.77
C TYR A 107 9.13 42.37 -8.74
N TYR A 108 7.92 42.03 -9.19
CA TYR A 108 7.16 42.89 -10.11
C TYR A 108 6.58 44.14 -9.44
N GLU A 109 6.19 44.07 -8.16
CA GLU A 109 5.73 45.23 -7.38
C GLU A 109 6.86 46.23 -7.12
N ASP A 110 8.06 45.74 -6.80
CA ASP A 110 9.22 46.57 -6.46
C ASP A 110 10.01 47.04 -7.70
N LYS A 111 9.66 46.59 -8.92
CA LYS A 111 10.44 46.88 -10.13
C LYS A 111 10.24 48.32 -10.59
N THR A 112 11.23 49.16 -10.33
CA THR A 112 11.32 50.52 -10.85
C THR A 112 12.12 50.58 -12.16
N TYR A 113 11.85 51.62 -12.96
CA TYR A 113 12.60 51.89 -14.18
C TYR A 113 14.06 52.20 -13.85
N VAL A 114 14.98 51.41 -14.39
CA VAL A 114 16.43 51.67 -14.31
C VAL A 114 16.81 52.38 -15.60
N SER A 115 17.04 53.69 -15.55
CA SER A 115 17.70 54.43 -16.63
C SER A 115 19.15 53.96 -16.70
N GLY A 116 19.55 53.33 -17.81
CA GLY A 116 20.94 53.04 -18.09
C GLY A 116 21.72 54.34 -18.32
N ASP A 117 22.88 54.44 -17.68
CA ASP A 117 23.90 55.47 -17.97
C ASP A 117 24.47 55.33 -19.39
#